data_AF-A0AA43F3I6-F1
#
_entry.id   AF-A0AA43F3I6-F1
#
_cell.length_a   1.000
_cell.length_b   1.000
_cell.length_c   1.000
_cell.angle_alpha   90.00
_cell.angle_beta   90.00
_cell.angle_gamma   90.00
#
_symmetry.space_group_name_H-M   'P 1'
#
loop_
_entity.id
_entity.type
_entity.pdbx_description
1 polymer ?
#
loop_
_entity_poly.entity_id
_entity_poly.type
_entity_poly.pdbx_seq_one_letter_code
_entity_poly.pdbx_strand_id
1 'polypeptide(L)'
;MANALRILLLALVLGAAAAPAQDRTDAEAEATLSAVVRVQSRMLPDARTAETLGVRREGSGILVREGYVLTIGYLVIEAESIAVTASSGSTVPALLA
;
A
#
# COMPACT_ATOMS: atom_id res chain seq x y z
N MET A 1 56.55 3.45 -2.38
CA MET A 1 55.52 2.43 -2.01
C MET A 1 54.36 3.01 -1.21
N ALA A 2 54.57 3.96 -0.29
CA ALA A 2 53.50 4.54 0.55
C ALA A 2 52.35 5.24 -0.22
N ASN A 3 52.62 5.87 -1.37
CA ASN A 3 51.59 6.56 -2.15
C ASN A 3 50.66 5.60 -2.90
N ALA A 4 51.15 4.44 -3.33
CA ALA A 4 50.34 3.42 -4.00
C ALA A 4 49.27 2.85 -3.05
N LEU A 5 49.64 2.64 -1.78
CA LEU A 5 48.72 2.17 -0.75
C LEU A 5 47.65 3.22 -0.40
N ARG A 6 48.02 4.52 -0.38
CA ARG A 6 47.07 5.62 -0.18
C ARG A 6 46.06 5.75 -1.32
N ILE A 7 46.51 5.58 -2.56
CA ILE A 7 45.64 5.63 -3.75
C ILE A 7 44.67 4.44 -3.73
N LEU A 8 45.15 3.24 -3.36
CA LEU A 8 44.31 2.05 -3.23
C LEU A 8 43.25 2.21 -2.11
N LEU A 9 43.66 2.76 -0.96
CA LEU A 9 42.74 3.05 0.15
C LEU A 9 41.70 4.12 -0.22
N LEU A 10 42.11 5.16 -0.94
CA LEU A 10 41.19 6.21 -1.39
C LEU A 10 40.19 5.68 -2.44
N ALA A 11 40.65 4.85 -3.38
CA ALA A 11 39.78 4.21 -4.37
C ALA A 11 38.75 3.28 -3.72
N LEU A 12 39.13 2.54 -2.67
CA LEU A 12 38.23 1.67 -1.93
C LEU A 12 37.14 2.46 -1.18
N VAL A 13 37.50 3.60 -0.59
CA VAL A 13 36.55 4.49 0.12
C VAL A 13 35.60 5.18 -0.85
N LEU A 14 36.07 5.64 -2.01
CA LEU A 14 35.20 6.21 -3.04
C LEU A 14 34.25 5.18 -3.67
N GLY A 15 34.69 3.93 -3.87
CA GLY A 15 33.85 2.86 -4.39
C GLY A 15 32.73 2.44 -3.43
N ALA A 16 32.96 2.51 -2.12
CA ALA A 16 31.97 2.16 -1.10
C ALA A 16 30.89 3.22 -0.89
N ALA A 17 31.17 4.50 -1.21
CA ALA A 17 30.20 5.59 -1.10
C ALA A 17 29.19 5.62 -2.28
N ALA A 18 29.50 4.93 -3.37
CA ALA A 18 28.64 4.78 -4.55
C ALA A 18 27.93 3.42 -4.51
N ALA A 19 27.21 3.12 -3.43
CA ALA A 19 26.24 2.03 -3.49
C ALA A 19 25.21 2.40 -4.57
N PRO A 20 24.97 1.54 -5.59
CA PRO A 20 23.93 1.83 -6.56
C PRO A 20 22.61 1.96 -5.81
N ALA A 21 21.84 3.02 -6.09
CA ALA A 21 20.44 3.06 -5.71
C ALA A 21 19.81 1.76 -6.25
N GLN A 22 19.23 0.95 -5.38
CA GLN A 22 18.62 -0.31 -5.80
C GLN A 22 17.50 0.02 -6.78
N ASP A 23 17.75 -0.23 -8.06
CA ASP A 23 16.76 -0.04 -9.11
C ASP A 23 15.70 -1.12 -8.89
N ARG A 24 14.62 -0.72 -8.24
CA ARG A 24 13.54 -1.63 -7.85
C ARG A 24 12.97 -2.21 -9.13
N THR A 25 13.02 -3.54 -9.27
CA THR A 25 12.62 -4.16 -10.54
C THR A 25 11.12 -3.93 -10.79
N ASP A 26 10.70 -3.87 -12.06
CA ASP A 26 9.28 -3.77 -12.42
C ASP A 26 8.45 -4.88 -11.76
N ALA A 27 9.01 -6.07 -11.60
CA ALA A 27 8.36 -7.20 -10.94
C ALA A 27 8.12 -6.95 -9.43
N GLU A 28 9.09 -6.37 -8.72
CA GLU A 28 8.93 -6.00 -7.31
C GLU A 28 7.93 -4.86 -7.12
N ALA A 29 7.91 -3.92 -8.07
CA ALA A 29 6.93 -2.85 -8.10
C ALA A 29 5.52 -3.39 -8.28
N GLU A 30 5.33 -4.27 -9.26
CA GLU A 30 4.05 -4.93 -9.53
C GLU A 30 3.57 -5.77 -8.34
N ALA A 31 4.48 -6.55 -7.73
CA ALA A 31 4.19 -7.31 -6.53
C ALA A 31 3.72 -6.40 -5.37
N THR A 32 4.38 -5.26 -5.17
CA THR A 32 3.98 -4.29 -4.15
C THR A 32 2.61 -3.67 -4.45
N LEU A 33 2.37 -3.28 -5.71
CA LEU A 33 1.12 -2.67 -6.15
C LEU A 33 -0.05 -3.64 -6.11
N SER A 34 0.20 -4.94 -6.26
CA SER A 34 -0.83 -5.98 -6.17
C SER A 34 -1.54 -6.05 -4.80
N ALA A 35 -0.91 -5.54 -3.73
CA ALA A 35 -1.50 -5.46 -2.40
C ALA A 35 -2.52 -4.31 -2.24
N VAL A 36 -2.55 -3.36 -3.18
CA VAL A 36 -3.52 -2.26 -3.18
C VAL A 36 -4.86 -2.78 -3.70
N VAL A 37 -5.91 -2.57 -2.91
CA VAL A 37 -7.27 -3.00 -3.25
C VAL A 37 -8.22 -1.80 -3.23
N ARG A 38 -9.30 -1.89 -4.01
CA ARG A 38 -10.42 -0.93 -3.94
C ARG A 38 -11.39 -1.36 -2.85
N VAL A 39 -11.77 -0.43 -1.98
CA VAL A 39 -12.76 -0.61 -0.93
C VAL A 39 -13.99 0.22 -1.29
N GLN A 40 -15.14 -0.44 -1.37
CA GLN A 40 -16.44 0.22 -1.52
C GLN A 40 -17.33 -0.14 -0.35
N SER A 41 -18.06 0.84 0.15
CA SER A 41 -19.02 0.62 1.23
C SER A 41 -20.30 1.41 1.00
N ARG A 42 -21.37 0.87 1.57
CA ARG A 42 -22.66 1.52 1.68
C ARG A 42 -23.00 1.67 3.15
N MET A 43 -23.40 2.86 3.54
CA MET A 43 -23.79 3.19 4.90
C MET A 43 -25.30 3.05 5.07
N LEU A 44 -25.75 2.87 6.31
CA LEU A 44 -27.17 2.98 6.63
C LEU A 44 -27.71 4.36 6.19
N PRO A 45 -28.97 4.45 5.70
CA PRO A 45 -29.55 5.71 5.25
C PRO A 45 -29.57 6.81 6.32
N ASP A 46 -29.63 6.43 7.59
CA ASP A 46 -29.71 7.29 8.79
C ASP A 46 -28.41 7.31 9.60
N ALA A 47 -27.30 6.83 9.01
CA ALA A 47 -25.98 6.89 9.66
C ALA A 47 -25.62 8.33 10.05
N ARG A 48 -25.04 8.51 11.24
CA ARG A 48 -24.68 9.83 11.79
C ARG A 48 -23.77 10.62 10.86
N THR A 49 -22.91 9.92 10.13
CA THR A 49 -21.95 10.53 9.20
C THR A 49 -22.46 10.60 7.75
N ALA A 50 -23.70 10.22 7.46
CA ALA A 50 -24.26 10.25 6.10
C ALA A 50 -24.32 11.66 5.51
N GLU A 51 -24.68 12.68 6.31
CA GLU A 51 -24.77 14.06 5.84
C GLU A 51 -23.41 14.67 5.48
N THR A 52 -22.35 14.25 6.18
CA THR A 52 -21.00 14.82 6.02
C THR A 52 -20.10 14.02 5.08
N LEU A 53 -20.23 12.68 5.08
CA LEU A 53 -19.38 11.77 4.32
C LEU A 53 -20.13 11.00 3.22
N GLY A 54 -21.44 11.16 3.12
CA GLY A 54 -22.28 10.44 2.17
C GLY A 54 -22.58 9.00 2.58
N VAL A 55 -23.55 8.41 1.87
CA VAL A 55 -24.06 7.03 2.06
C VAL A 55 -23.33 5.99 1.21
N ARG A 56 -22.49 6.43 0.27
CA ARG A 56 -21.60 5.57 -0.53
C ARG A 56 -20.20 6.11 -0.37
N ARG A 57 -19.26 5.24 -0.02
CA ARG A 57 -17.86 5.62 0.16
C ARG A 57 -16.98 4.67 -0.60
N GLU A 58 -15.94 5.23 -1.20
CA GLU A 58 -14.97 4.49 -2.01
C GLU A 58 -13.57 5.03 -1.75
N GLY A 59 -12.60 4.13 -1.73
CA GLY A 59 -11.19 4.47 -1.68
C GLY A 59 -10.32 3.23 -1.68
N SER A 60 -9.12 3.36 -1.12
CA SER A 60 -8.12 2.30 -1.14
C SER A 60 -8.03 1.55 0.18
N GLY A 61 -7.63 0.29 0.10
CA GLY A 61 -7.13 -0.50 1.22
C GLY A 61 -5.85 -1.22 0.84
N ILE A 62 -5.13 -1.72 1.84
CA ILE A 62 -3.91 -2.50 1.67
C ILE A 62 -4.13 -3.89 2.26
N LEU A 63 -3.87 -4.95 1.48
CA LEU A 63 -3.84 -6.31 1.99
C LEU A 63 -2.60 -6.48 2.89
N VAL A 64 -2.82 -6.59 4.20
CA VAL A 64 -1.73 -6.68 5.20
C VAL A 64 -1.47 -8.11 5.68
N ARG A 65 -2.45 -9.00 5.51
CA ARG A 65 -2.36 -10.45 5.71
C ARG A 65 -3.48 -11.12 4.91
N GLU A 66 -3.38 -12.42 4.71
CA GLU A 66 -4.41 -13.18 4.01
C GLU A 66 -5.79 -12.94 4.61
N GLY A 67 -6.73 -12.43 3.80
CA GLY A 67 -8.11 -12.15 4.22
C GLY A 67 -8.30 -10.85 5.01
N TYR A 68 -7.28 -10.01 5.22
CA TYR A 68 -7.45 -8.75 5.94
C TYR A 68 -6.85 -7.55 5.22
N VAL A 69 -7.69 -6.52 5.13
CA VAL A 69 -7.39 -5.26 4.47
C VAL A 69 -7.38 -4.14 5.51
N LEU A 70 -6.28 -3.40 5.56
CA LEU A 70 -6.22 -2.14 6.29
C LEU A 70 -6.76 -1.03 5.40
N THR A 71 -7.62 -0.18 5.95
CA THR A 71 -8.12 1.00 5.26
C THR A 71 -8.32 2.16 6.26
N ILE A 72 -8.73 3.31 5.75
CA ILE A 72 -9.05 4.48 6.57
C ILE A 72 -10.46 4.37 7.15
N GLY A 73 -10.63 4.73 8.43
CA GLY A 73 -11.87 4.48 9.18
C GLY A 73 -13.12 5.11 8.57
N TYR A 74 -13.00 6.27 7.91
CA TYR A 74 -14.16 6.93 7.32
C TYR A 74 -14.81 6.12 6.18
N LEU A 75 -14.08 5.18 5.56
CA LEU A 75 -14.65 4.31 4.52
C LEU A 75 -15.55 3.21 5.10
N VAL A 76 -15.46 2.87 6.38
CA VAL A 76 -16.13 1.69 6.94
C VAL A 76 -17.00 1.98 8.16
N ILE A 77 -16.85 3.16 8.77
CA ILE A 77 -17.68 3.57 9.91
C ILE A 77 -19.15 3.65 9.51
N GLU A 78 -20.02 2.93 10.24
CA GLU A 78 -21.47 2.81 9.99
C GLU A 78 -21.87 2.08 8.69
N ALA A 79 -20.96 1.26 8.13
CA ALA A 79 -21.23 0.51 6.91
C ALA A 79 -22.29 -0.58 7.13
N GLU A 80 -23.33 -0.56 6.30
CA GLU A 80 -24.28 -1.66 6.10
C GLU A 80 -23.63 -2.79 5.29
N SER A 81 -22.82 -2.45 4.29
CA SER A 81 -22.10 -3.42 3.47
C SER A 81 -20.74 -2.89 3.01
N ILE A 82 -19.79 -3.81 2.86
CA ILE A 82 -18.43 -3.54 2.39
C ILE A 82 -18.08 -4.56 1.30
N ALA A 83 -17.51 -4.10 0.20
CA ALA A 83 -16.95 -4.90 -0.86
C ALA A 83 -15.50 -4.50 -1.11
N VAL A 84 -14.65 -5.49 -1.35
CA VAL A 84 -13.23 -5.31 -1.68
C VAL A 84 -12.99 -5.86 -3.08
N THR A 85 -12.37 -5.07 -3.95
CA THR A 85 -11.93 -5.50 -5.27
C THR A 85 -10.40 -5.54 -5.32
N ALA A 86 -9.85 -6.72 -5.60
CA ALA A 86 -8.42 -6.94 -5.79
C ALA A 86 -7.91 -6.30 -7.09
N SER A 87 -6.59 -6.15 -7.23
CA SER A 87 -5.94 -5.69 -8.47
C SER A 87 -6.26 -6.57 -9.69
N SER A 88 -6.55 -7.85 -9.46
CA SER A 88 -7.02 -8.79 -10.50
C SER A 88 -8.45 -8.53 -11.00
N GLY A 89 -9.19 -7.62 -10.36
CA GLY A 89 -10.60 -7.33 -10.65
C GLY A 89 -11.60 -8.21 -9.88
N SER A 90 -11.13 -9.24 -9.18
CA SER A 90 -12.00 -10.08 -8.34
C SER A 90 -12.58 -9.26 -7.18
N THR A 91 -13.90 -9.35 -6.97
CA THR A 91 -14.61 -8.65 -5.90
C THR A 91 -15.20 -9.63 -4.91
N VAL A 92 -14.97 -9.38 -3.63
CA VAL A 92 -15.47 -10.19 -2.51
C VAL A 92 -16.19 -9.32 -1.48
N PRO A 93 -17.23 -9.85 -0.80
CA PRO A 93 -17.79 -9.18 0.35
C PRO A 93 -16.78 -9.17 1.51
N ALA A 94 -16.84 -8.14 2.34
CA ALA A 94 -15.99 -8.00 3.52
C ALA A 94 -16.82 -7.61 4.75
N LEU A 95 -16.28 -7.92 5.93
CA LEU A 95 -16.83 -7.52 7.22
C LEU A 95 -15.83 -6.63 7.94
N LEU A 96 -16.33 -5.73 8.78
CA LEU A 96 -15.51 -4.98 9.72
C LEU A 96 -15.12 -5.90 10.87
N ALA A 97 -13.82 -6.07 11.10
CA ALA A 97 -13.24 -6.95 12.12
C ALA A 97 -12.79 -6.19 13.37
#